data_AF-A0A0D2NYS2-F1
#
_entry.id   AF-A0A0D2NYS2-F1
#
_cell.length_a   1.000
_cell.length_b   1.000
_cell.length_c   1.000
_cell.angle_alpha   90.00
_cell.angle_beta   90.00
_cell.angle_gamma   90.00
#
_symmetry.space_group_name_H-M   'P 1'
#
loop_
_entity.id
_entity.type
_entity.pdbx_description
1 polymer ?
#
loop_
_entity_poly.entity_id
_entity_poly.type
_entity_poly.pdbx_seq_one_letter_code
_entity_poly.pdbx_strand_id
1 'polypeptide(L)'
;MLYPKRLMEDTESELFNYTTGRFLVNEALRLRERRHVFNIPGLFKIIAKLGEGGLNRTFLVTFDSGPEIVARIPYSLLTPKTYTLASEAATMNFLRSKGLPIPEIFAYSFVSNNEAQMESSNGEIALLMDQLAELESIMMSISFPVGGSIYYAEDLKTLSGNTGIPLEGPFCIGPDVSMPLWYGRREQLDVFRGPYKDAKSVMIAGAEKELAYLDREHYDYKKQPPSDHAENLHHYLRLAPSLVPDDDAFCIRHPDLSDSNVKVSKDSRRLRIRSMLDWQHAVVLPLFLHAGMPDVIQNEEDEVSRSMVEPELPGAFDQLSKEVQDWERELLRRRLVHYHYNLSTAAYNRIHHNGLVYPFNPFRRHIFNHATAAWEGETIKLRYALIDMVLGWARFAKGDAPCPVVFTEDEKAAAEKLYRALAGAEKHERMLRDYAGYAEETWVPAAHYEKAKAFSQEIKRMTLEAGAQDEEVREEAYAVIKANWPLDDMEEEELEEYK
;
A
#
# COMPACT_ATOMS: atom_id res chain seq x y z
N MET A 1 17.10 17.21 -22.54
CA MET A 1 17.70 16.37 -23.61
C MET A 1 19.21 16.39 -23.44
N LEU A 2 19.82 15.24 -23.16
CA LEU A 2 21.26 15.15 -22.84
C LEU A 2 21.94 14.12 -23.75
N TYR A 3 23.16 14.43 -24.22
CA TYR A 3 23.92 13.57 -25.13
C TYR A 3 24.76 12.52 -24.37
N PRO A 4 24.67 11.22 -24.72
CA PRO A 4 25.24 10.10 -23.97
C PRO A 4 26.76 10.16 -23.78
N LYS A 5 27.50 10.68 -24.76
CA LYS A 5 28.97 10.79 -24.71
C LYS A 5 29.50 11.74 -23.63
N ARG A 6 28.65 12.60 -23.03
CA ARG A 6 29.01 13.46 -21.89
C ARG A 6 28.54 12.91 -20.52
N LEU A 7 27.72 11.84 -20.52
CA LEU A 7 27.07 11.29 -19.32
C LEU A 7 27.81 10.11 -18.69
N MET A 8 28.81 9.54 -19.38
CA MET A 8 29.54 8.36 -18.88
C MET A 8 30.40 8.64 -17.63
N GLU A 9 30.58 9.90 -17.23
CA GLU A 9 31.41 10.29 -16.08
C GLU A 9 30.71 11.26 -15.09
N ASP A 10 29.48 11.71 -15.38
CA ASP A 10 28.78 12.71 -14.55
C ASP A 10 27.86 12.03 -13.52
N THR A 11 28.43 11.57 -12.41
CA THR A 11 27.71 10.97 -11.28
C THR A 11 26.77 11.95 -10.56
N GLU A 12 26.84 13.25 -10.87
CA GLU A 12 25.98 14.30 -10.32
C GLU A 12 24.75 14.60 -11.20
N SER A 13 24.58 13.86 -12.30
CA SER A 13 23.42 14.03 -13.19
C SER A 13 22.08 13.91 -12.45
N GLU A 14 21.15 14.82 -12.74
CA GLU A 14 19.74 14.76 -12.26
C GLU A 14 19.03 13.45 -12.61
N LEU A 15 19.56 12.67 -13.57
CA LEU A 15 19.08 11.32 -13.89
C LEU A 15 19.18 10.36 -12.69
N PHE A 16 20.13 10.57 -11.78
CA PHE A 16 20.38 9.71 -10.63
C PHE A 16 19.68 10.18 -9.35
N ASN A 17 19.15 11.41 -9.35
CA ASN A 17 18.53 12.03 -8.18
C ASN A 17 17.00 11.99 -8.26
N TYR A 18 16.35 11.99 -7.09
CA TYR A 18 14.90 12.17 -6.97
C TYR A 18 14.57 13.66 -7.05
N THR A 19 13.61 14.04 -7.91
CA THR A 19 13.37 15.45 -8.25
C THR A 19 11.90 15.87 -8.24
N THR A 20 10.96 14.92 -8.35
CA THR A 20 9.52 15.24 -8.46
C THR A 20 8.89 15.68 -7.13
N GLY A 21 9.46 15.27 -6.00
CA GLY A 21 8.99 15.69 -4.69
C GLY A 21 10.09 15.83 -3.65
N ARG A 22 9.66 16.32 -2.50
CA ARG A 22 10.46 16.66 -1.32
C ARG A 22 9.81 16.01 -0.10
N PHE A 23 10.53 15.91 1.02
CA PHE A 23 10.03 15.26 2.23
C PHE A 23 10.14 16.24 3.39
N LEU A 24 9.09 16.38 4.20
CA LEU A 24 9.11 17.31 5.34
C LEU A 24 10.00 16.80 6.48
N VAL A 25 10.10 15.48 6.62
CA VAL A 25 10.88 14.77 7.64
C VAL A 25 11.99 13.95 7.00
N ASN A 26 13.17 13.98 7.62
CA ASN A 26 14.35 13.19 7.29
C ASN A 26 14.71 13.25 5.81
N GLU A 27 14.62 14.43 5.23
CA GLU A 27 14.68 14.63 3.79
C GLU A 27 15.99 14.15 3.16
N ALA A 28 17.12 14.46 3.79
CA ALA A 28 18.42 14.04 3.29
C ALA A 28 18.52 12.51 3.20
N LEU A 29 17.90 11.81 4.15
CA LEU A 29 17.80 10.36 4.17
C LEU A 29 16.86 9.85 3.06
N ARG A 30 15.62 10.36 3.00
CA ARG A 30 14.63 9.96 1.98
C ARG A 30 15.13 10.18 0.53
N LEU A 31 15.89 11.24 0.29
CA LEU A 31 16.53 11.52 -1.00
C LEU A 31 17.70 10.58 -1.29
N ARG A 32 18.50 10.23 -0.27
CA ARG A 32 19.62 9.27 -0.40
C ARG A 32 19.12 7.88 -0.76
N GLU A 33 18.06 7.41 -0.12
CA GLU A 33 17.43 6.11 -0.39
C GLU A 33 16.91 5.99 -1.84
N ARG A 34 16.48 7.11 -2.42
CA ARG A 34 15.97 7.21 -3.80
C ARG A 34 17.06 7.62 -4.80
N ARG A 35 18.32 7.73 -4.35
CA ARG A 35 19.47 7.95 -5.23
C ARG A 35 20.04 6.61 -5.68
N HIS A 36 20.01 6.35 -6.97
CA HIS A 36 20.59 5.15 -7.56
C HIS A 36 21.40 5.50 -8.81
N VAL A 37 22.70 5.18 -8.78
CA VAL A 37 23.61 5.37 -9.92
C VAL A 37 23.67 4.05 -10.68
N PHE A 38 23.36 4.09 -11.97
CA PHE A 38 23.39 2.94 -12.86
C PHE A 38 24.23 3.24 -14.08
N ASN A 39 24.81 2.20 -14.69
CA ASN A 39 25.57 2.35 -15.91
C ASN A 39 24.64 2.75 -17.06
N ILE A 40 25.05 3.73 -17.86
CA ILE A 40 24.40 4.11 -19.10
C ILE A 40 25.17 3.45 -20.24
N PRO A 41 24.72 2.29 -20.75
CA PRO A 41 25.29 1.67 -21.95
C PRO A 41 25.49 2.68 -23.09
N GLY A 42 26.64 2.61 -23.75
CA GLY A 42 26.99 3.50 -24.88
C GLY A 42 26.17 3.31 -26.16
N LEU A 43 25.09 2.52 -26.12
CA LEU A 43 24.18 2.19 -27.23
C LEU A 43 22.93 3.09 -27.28
N PHE A 44 22.76 3.96 -26.27
CA PHE A 44 21.62 4.86 -26.19
C PHE A 44 21.99 6.20 -26.81
N LYS A 45 21.07 6.78 -27.57
CA LYS A 45 21.22 8.08 -28.22
C LYS A 45 20.71 9.22 -27.33
N ILE A 46 19.62 8.97 -26.60
CA ILE A 46 18.98 9.91 -25.69
C ILE A 46 18.37 9.12 -24.54
N ILE A 47 18.60 9.59 -23.31
CA ILE A 47 17.85 9.17 -22.13
C ILE A 47 17.11 10.39 -21.60
N ALA A 48 15.81 10.26 -21.42
CA ALA A 48 14.97 11.27 -20.80
C ALA A 48 14.16 10.65 -19.68
N LYS A 49 14.25 11.22 -18.48
CA LYS A 49 13.43 10.83 -17.34
C LYS A 49 11.98 11.21 -17.62
N LEU A 50 11.08 10.24 -17.60
CA LEU A 50 9.64 10.42 -17.85
C LEU A 50 8.83 10.62 -16.57
N GLY A 51 9.27 10.01 -15.48
CA GLY A 51 8.56 10.10 -14.20
C GLY A 51 9.22 9.28 -13.11
N GLU A 52 8.77 9.51 -11.88
CA GLU A 52 9.26 8.86 -10.67
C GLU A 52 8.05 8.43 -9.82
N GLY A 53 8.04 7.18 -9.37
CA GLY A 53 7.14 6.69 -8.33
C GLY A 53 7.86 6.53 -7.00
N GLY A 54 7.22 5.89 -6.02
CA GLY A 54 7.82 5.61 -4.70
C GLY A 54 8.99 4.60 -4.77
N LEU A 55 8.88 3.60 -5.65
CA LEU A 55 9.84 2.48 -5.74
C LEU A 55 10.65 2.42 -7.04
N ASN A 56 10.27 3.19 -8.07
CA ASN A 56 10.91 3.13 -9.38
C ASN A 56 11.03 4.49 -10.06
N ARG A 57 11.97 4.59 -11.02
CA ARG A 57 12.04 5.66 -12.02
C ARG A 57 11.79 5.12 -13.40
N THR A 58 11.20 5.95 -14.23
CA THR A 58 10.84 5.60 -15.59
C THR A 58 11.61 6.49 -16.56
N PHE A 59 12.32 5.89 -17.50
CA PHE A 59 13.14 6.57 -18.49
C PHE A 59 12.71 6.21 -19.90
N LEU A 60 12.51 7.21 -20.75
CA LEU A 60 12.51 7.02 -22.19
C LEU A 60 13.95 6.84 -22.65
N VAL A 61 14.21 5.73 -23.34
CA VAL A 61 15.51 5.37 -23.88
C VAL A 61 15.36 5.23 -25.39
N THR A 62 15.99 6.13 -26.12
CA THR A 62 16.01 6.10 -27.59
C THR A 62 17.31 5.43 -28.04
N PHE A 63 17.20 4.34 -28.81
CA PHE A 63 18.36 3.67 -29.40
C PHE A 63 18.90 4.45 -30.62
N ASP A 64 20.19 4.24 -30.93
CA ASP A 64 20.80 4.78 -32.15
C ASP A 64 20.08 4.35 -33.44
N SER A 65 19.43 3.17 -33.40
CA SER A 65 18.64 2.59 -34.50
C SER A 65 17.23 3.18 -34.65
N GLY A 66 16.81 4.10 -33.77
CA GLY A 66 15.50 4.76 -33.83
C GLY A 66 14.36 4.23 -32.93
N PRO A 67 14.30 2.97 -32.46
CA PRO A 67 13.23 2.56 -31.56
C PRO A 67 13.40 3.19 -30.17
N GLU A 68 12.27 3.56 -29.57
CA GLU A 68 12.16 4.07 -28.21
C GLU A 68 11.63 2.98 -27.30
N ILE A 69 12.27 2.82 -26.16
CA ILE A 69 11.84 1.91 -25.11
C ILE A 69 11.65 2.71 -23.86
N VAL A 70 10.86 2.20 -22.92
CA VAL A 70 10.83 2.80 -21.60
C VAL A 70 11.32 1.78 -20.58
N ALA A 71 12.36 2.18 -19.87
CA ALA A 71 12.97 1.41 -18.81
C ALA A 71 12.41 1.88 -17.47
N ARG A 72 11.88 0.94 -16.68
CA ARG A 72 11.61 1.14 -15.26
C ARG A 72 12.84 0.65 -14.49
N ILE A 73 13.46 1.54 -13.73
CA ILE A 73 14.62 1.24 -12.90
C ILE A 73 14.19 1.37 -11.43
N PRO A 74 14.22 0.27 -10.65
CA PRO A 74 13.87 0.31 -9.24
C PRO A 74 14.91 1.08 -8.41
N TYR A 75 14.45 1.72 -7.34
CA TYR A 75 15.32 2.21 -6.28
C TYR A 75 15.89 1.05 -5.46
N SER A 76 16.87 1.36 -4.61
CA SER A 76 17.45 0.39 -3.67
C SER A 76 16.43 -0.11 -2.64
N LEU A 77 15.37 0.66 -2.38
CA LEU A 77 14.29 0.33 -1.44
C LEU A 77 13.42 -0.87 -1.87
N LEU A 78 13.50 -1.32 -3.12
CA LEU A 78 12.70 -2.46 -3.59
C LEU A 78 13.20 -3.76 -2.96
N THR A 79 12.41 -4.35 -2.05
CA THR A 79 12.71 -5.65 -1.42
C THR A 79 11.52 -6.62 -1.52
N PRO A 80 11.72 -7.91 -1.86
CA PRO A 80 12.97 -8.54 -2.27
C PRO A 80 13.27 -8.25 -3.74
N LYS A 81 14.35 -7.51 -4.05
CA LYS A 81 14.58 -6.96 -5.39
C LYS A 81 14.47 -7.99 -6.53
N THR A 82 15.21 -9.10 -6.43
CA THR A 82 15.27 -10.12 -7.49
C THR A 82 13.97 -10.89 -7.63
N TYR A 83 13.36 -11.30 -6.51
CA TYR A 83 12.09 -12.02 -6.51
C TYR A 83 10.95 -11.13 -7.02
N THR A 84 10.87 -9.87 -6.58
CA THR A 84 9.84 -8.93 -7.02
C THR A 84 9.94 -8.65 -8.52
N LEU A 85 11.14 -8.46 -9.07
CA LEU A 85 11.31 -8.22 -10.51
C LEU A 85 10.94 -9.45 -11.34
N ALA A 86 11.38 -10.65 -10.93
CA ALA A 86 11.03 -11.89 -11.61
C ALA A 86 9.51 -12.15 -11.54
N SER A 87 8.90 -11.88 -10.39
CA SER A 87 7.46 -12.01 -10.18
C SER A 87 6.64 -10.99 -10.97
N GLU A 88 7.07 -9.72 -11.00
CA GLU A 88 6.39 -8.65 -11.75
C GLU A 88 6.30 -9.02 -13.24
N ALA A 89 7.42 -9.40 -13.85
CA ALA A 89 7.48 -9.73 -15.27
C ALA A 89 6.58 -10.94 -15.62
N ALA A 90 6.63 -11.99 -14.80
CA ALA A 90 5.81 -13.17 -14.99
C ALA A 90 4.31 -12.89 -14.77
N THR A 91 3.96 -12.13 -13.72
CA THR A 91 2.59 -11.72 -13.43
C THR A 91 2.00 -10.91 -14.58
N MET A 92 2.74 -9.92 -15.08
CA MET A 92 2.30 -9.09 -16.21
C MET A 92 2.01 -9.92 -17.45
N ASN A 93 2.90 -10.84 -17.81
CA ASN A 93 2.74 -11.67 -19.01
C ASN A 93 1.64 -12.74 -18.83
N PHE A 94 1.51 -13.33 -17.63
CA PHE A 94 0.42 -14.24 -17.30
C PHE A 94 -0.94 -13.55 -17.41
N LEU A 95 -1.12 -12.40 -16.76
CA LEU A 95 -2.38 -11.67 -16.76
C LEU A 95 -2.73 -11.10 -18.14
N ARG A 96 -1.75 -10.66 -18.93
CA ARG A 96 -1.97 -10.30 -20.33
C ARG A 96 -2.49 -11.48 -21.15
N SER A 97 -1.96 -12.68 -20.92
CA SER A 97 -2.46 -13.90 -21.59
C SER A 97 -3.92 -14.24 -21.22
N LYS A 98 -4.42 -13.71 -20.09
CA LYS A 98 -5.83 -13.81 -19.66
C LYS A 98 -6.72 -12.67 -20.18
N GLY A 99 -6.19 -11.79 -21.04
CA GLY A 99 -6.94 -10.72 -21.70
C GLY A 99 -6.97 -9.38 -20.96
N LEU A 100 -6.19 -9.24 -19.88
CA LEU A 100 -6.07 -7.96 -19.18
C LEU A 100 -5.26 -6.94 -20.00
N PRO A 101 -5.62 -5.64 -19.95
CA PRO A 101 -4.92 -4.58 -20.65
C PRO A 101 -3.60 -4.27 -19.92
N ILE A 102 -2.61 -5.14 -20.09
CA ILE A 102 -1.27 -4.99 -19.52
C ILE A 102 -0.29 -4.79 -20.67
N PRO A 103 0.58 -3.76 -20.64
CA PRO A 103 1.51 -3.47 -21.74
C PRO A 103 2.43 -4.63 -22.03
N GLU A 104 2.75 -4.87 -23.30
CA GLU A 104 3.73 -5.85 -23.72
C GLU A 104 5.14 -5.52 -23.23
N ILE A 105 5.81 -6.47 -22.57
CA ILE A 105 7.21 -6.31 -22.17
C ILE A 105 8.08 -6.62 -23.38
N PHE A 106 8.37 -5.60 -24.20
CA PHE A 106 9.35 -5.68 -25.30
C PHE A 106 10.16 -4.39 -25.43
N ALA A 107 9.47 -3.25 -25.30
CA ALA A 107 9.89 -1.86 -25.47
C ALA A 107 8.60 -1.03 -25.64
N TYR A 108 8.42 0.16 -25.04
CA TYR A 108 7.15 0.91 -25.15
C TYR A 108 7.28 2.42 -25.49
N SER A 109 6.19 2.96 -26.06
CA SER A 109 5.96 4.33 -26.52
C SER A 109 4.98 5.08 -25.59
N PHE A 110 5.24 6.37 -25.29
CA PHE A 110 4.27 7.27 -24.65
C PHE A 110 4.33 8.66 -25.30
N VAL A 111 3.17 9.16 -25.74
CA VAL A 111 2.98 10.57 -26.05
C VAL A 111 2.47 11.22 -24.76
N SER A 112 3.30 12.06 -24.15
CA SER A 112 2.92 12.85 -22.99
C SER A 112 1.91 13.92 -23.37
N ASN A 113 0.62 13.60 -23.21
CA ASN A 113 -0.41 14.59 -22.98
C ASN A 113 -1.40 14.07 -21.94
N ASN A 114 -0.94 13.96 -20.69
CA ASN A 114 -1.82 13.71 -19.54
C ASN A 114 -2.30 15.07 -19.00
N GLU A 115 -3.26 15.69 -19.70
CA GLU A 115 -4.08 16.77 -19.15
C GLU A 115 -5.39 16.23 -18.56
N ALA A 116 -5.34 15.07 -17.90
CA ALA A 116 -6.48 14.57 -17.14
C ALA A 116 -6.07 14.39 -15.69
N GLN A 117 -5.88 15.50 -14.97
CA GLN A 117 -6.48 15.52 -13.63
C GLN A 117 -7.97 15.24 -13.86
N MET A 118 -8.54 14.24 -13.19
CA MET A 118 -9.94 13.82 -13.37
C MET A 118 -10.91 14.94 -12.92
N GLU A 119 -11.00 16.02 -13.68
CA GLU A 119 -12.23 16.78 -13.83
C GLU A 119 -13.17 15.95 -14.72
N SER A 120 -13.61 14.81 -14.18
CA SER A 120 -14.51 13.90 -14.86
C SER A 120 -15.94 14.19 -14.43
N SER A 121 -16.85 14.30 -15.39
CA SER A 121 -18.28 14.38 -15.10
C SER A 121 -18.77 13.11 -14.36
N ASN A 122 -19.89 13.19 -13.64
CA ASN A 122 -20.45 12.03 -12.92
C ASN A 122 -20.60 10.79 -13.83
N GLY A 123 -21.09 10.98 -15.08
CA GLY A 123 -21.23 9.89 -16.05
C GLY A 123 -19.90 9.28 -16.52
N GLU A 124 -18.81 10.04 -16.47
CA GLU A 124 -17.46 9.55 -16.80
C GLU A 124 -16.87 8.70 -15.66
N ILE A 125 -17.15 9.05 -14.39
CA ILE A 125 -16.75 8.26 -13.21
C ILE A 125 -17.42 6.90 -13.21
N ALA A 126 -18.74 6.86 -13.41
CA ALA A 126 -19.51 5.61 -13.46
C ALA A 126 -18.95 4.63 -14.51
N LEU A 127 -18.72 5.11 -15.73
CA LEU A 127 -18.17 4.30 -16.82
C LEU A 127 -16.76 3.76 -16.54
N LEU A 128 -15.94 4.48 -15.79
CA LEU A 128 -14.62 4.02 -15.38
C LEU A 128 -14.70 2.96 -14.28
N MET A 129 -15.62 3.12 -13.32
CA MET A 129 -15.85 2.14 -12.27
C MET A 129 -16.42 0.83 -12.82
N ASP A 130 -17.33 0.89 -13.82
CA ASP A 130 -17.83 -0.26 -14.55
C ASP A 130 -16.67 -1.06 -15.17
N GLN A 131 -15.82 -0.38 -15.94
CA GLN A 131 -14.65 -1.01 -16.58
C GLN A 131 -13.68 -1.58 -15.57
N LEU A 132 -13.42 -0.87 -14.47
CA LEU A 132 -12.55 -1.35 -13.41
C LEU A 132 -13.11 -2.63 -12.77
N ALA A 133 -14.40 -2.64 -12.44
CA ALA A 133 -15.07 -3.81 -11.87
C ALA A 133 -15.03 -5.01 -12.85
N GLU A 134 -15.21 -4.80 -14.15
CA GLU A 134 -15.04 -5.83 -15.18
C GLU A 134 -13.62 -6.41 -15.20
N LEU A 135 -12.59 -5.55 -15.13
CA LEU A 135 -11.19 -6.00 -15.09
C LEU A 135 -10.87 -6.77 -13.81
N GLU A 136 -11.33 -6.30 -12.65
CA GLU A 136 -11.23 -7.05 -11.38
C GLU A 136 -11.98 -8.37 -11.43
N SER A 137 -13.10 -8.44 -12.13
CA SER A 137 -13.87 -9.67 -12.33
C SER A 137 -13.05 -10.71 -13.10
N ILE A 138 -12.34 -10.28 -14.17
CA ILE A 138 -11.42 -11.14 -14.91
C ILE A 138 -10.30 -11.65 -13.98
N MET A 139 -9.64 -10.75 -13.24
CA MET A 139 -8.56 -11.13 -12.32
C MET A 139 -9.02 -12.14 -11.27
N MET A 140 -10.14 -11.86 -10.60
CA MET A 140 -10.63 -12.67 -9.49
C MET A 140 -11.30 -13.98 -9.94
N SER A 141 -11.65 -14.11 -11.22
CA SER A 141 -12.16 -15.36 -11.79
C SER A 141 -11.06 -16.36 -12.14
N ILE A 142 -9.78 -15.95 -12.11
CA ILE A 142 -8.66 -16.87 -12.35
C ILE A 142 -8.50 -17.77 -11.13
N SER A 143 -8.61 -19.08 -11.35
CA SER A 143 -8.41 -20.08 -10.30
C SER A 143 -6.92 -20.37 -10.11
N PHE A 144 -6.47 -20.35 -8.86
CA PHE A 144 -5.11 -20.74 -8.48
C PHE A 144 -5.13 -21.93 -7.51
N PRO A 145 -4.20 -22.88 -7.66
CA PRO A 145 -4.14 -24.06 -6.79
C PRO A 145 -3.56 -23.77 -5.40
N VAL A 146 -2.77 -22.69 -5.27
CA VAL A 146 -2.05 -22.29 -4.05
C VAL A 146 -1.87 -20.76 -4.03
N GLY A 147 -1.62 -20.21 -2.84
CA GLY A 147 -1.22 -18.81 -2.67
C GLY A 147 0.28 -18.58 -2.83
N GLY A 148 0.69 -17.34 -3.04
CA GLY A 148 2.08 -16.94 -3.32
C GLY A 148 2.14 -15.95 -4.47
N SER A 149 3.28 -15.83 -5.15
CA SER A 149 3.41 -14.93 -6.30
C SER A 149 3.74 -15.68 -7.59
N ILE A 150 3.42 -15.09 -8.75
CA ILE A 150 3.55 -15.73 -10.07
C ILE A 150 4.96 -15.50 -10.61
N TYR A 151 5.65 -16.55 -11.03
CA TYR A 151 6.99 -16.51 -11.63
C TYR A 151 7.04 -17.26 -12.96
N TYR A 152 8.08 -16.99 -13.76
CA TYR A 152 8.54 -17.97 -14.73
C TYR A 152 9.20 -19.13 -14.00
N ALA A 153 8.87 -20.37 -14.39
CA ALA A 153 9.41 -21.56 -13.75
C ALA A 153 10.94 -21.64 -13.84
N GLU A 154 11.53 -21.14 -14.93
CA GLU A 154 12.99 -21.08 -15.14
C GLU A 154 13.67 -20.04 -14.23
N ASP A 155 13.09 -18.85 -14.10
CA ASP A 155 13.60 -17.79 -13.23
C ASP A 155 13.57 -18.24 -11.77
N LEU A 156 12.45 -18.83 -11.32
CA LEU A 156 12.32 -19.30 -9.94
C LEU A 156 13.31 -20.43 -9.64
N LYS A 157 13.53 -21.34 -10.58
CA LYS A 157 14.53 -22.41 -10.47
C LYS A 157 15.94 -21.84 -10.34
N THR A 158 16.24 -20.75 -11.04
CA THR A 158 17.54 -20.07 -10.95
C THR A 158 17.71 -19.35 -9.61
N LEU A 159 16.65 -18.70 -9.11
CA LEU A 159 16.67 -17.92 -7.87
C LEU A 159 16.71 -18.79 -6.61
N SER A 160 15.99 -19.91 -6.61
CA SER A 160 15.72 -20.71 -5.39
C SER A 160 16.08 -22.18 -5.51
N GLY A 161 16.41 -22.68 -6.70
CA GLY A 161 16.54 -24.11 -6.99
C GLY A 161 15.19 -24.85 -7.10
N ASN A 162 14.06 -24.21 -6.79
CA ASN A 162 12.72 -24.78 -6.84
C ASN A 162 11.97 -24.31 -8.10
N THR A 163 11.14 -25.16 -8.68
CA THR A 163 10.30 -24.84 -9.85
C THR A 163 8.91 -24.29 -9.49
N GLY A 164 8.59 -24.19 -8.20
CA GLY A 164 7.28 -23.74 -7.73
C GLY A 164 6.14 -24.71 -8.08
N ILE A 165 4.90 -24.25 -7.90
CA ILE A 165 3.68 -24.99 -8.30
C ILE A 165 3.27 -24.56 -9.71
N PRO A 166 3.25 -25.46 -10.72
CA PRO A 166 2.97 -25.08 -12.09
C PRO A 166 1.60 -24.42 -12.31
N LEU A 167 1.57 -23.44 -13.21
CA LEU A 167 0.36 -22.85 -13.80
C LEU A 167 0.31 -23.17 -15.30
N GLU A 168 -0.68 -22.63 -16.01
CA GLU A 168 -0.73 -22.71 -17.48
C GLU A 168 0.50 -22.04 -18.11
N GLY A 169 1.06 -22.64 -19.17
CA GLY A 169 2.21 -22.08 -19.89
C GLY A 169 3.53 -22.20 -19.12
N PRO A 170 4.46 -21.23 -19.24
CA PRO A 170 5.77 -21.27 -18.57
C PRO A 170 5.73 -20.75 -17.12
N PHE A 171 4.53 -20.53 -16.56
CA PHE A 171 4.33 -19.86 -15.28
C PHE A 171 4.21 -20.85 -14.12
N CYS A 172 4.51 -20.40 -12.91
CA CYS A 172 4.35 -21.14 -11.66
C CYS A 172 4.03 -20.18 -10.50
N ILE A 173 3.52 -20.72 -9.39
CA ILE A 173 3.44 -20.01 -8.11
C ILE A 173 4.70 -20.35 -7.29
N GLY A 174 5.38 -19.31 -6.83
CA GLY A 174 6.54 -19.35 -5.96
C GLY A 174 6.32 -18.56 -4.65
N PRO A 175 7.41 -18.17 -3.98
CA PRO A 175 7.35 -17.36 -2.76
C PRO A 175 6.60 -16.05 -2.96
N ASP A 176 5.82 -15.67 -1.96
CA ASP A 176 5.10 -14.42 -1.82
C ASP A 176 6.09 -13.24 -1.76
N VAL A 177 5.88 -12.22 -2.60
CA VAL A 177 6.72 -11.02 -2.67
C VAL A 177 6.12 -9.81 -1.94
N SER A 178 5.07 -9.99 -1.14
CA SER A 178 4.46 -8.89 -0.38
C SER A 178 5.47 -8.21 0.55
N MET A 179 5.54 -6.88 0.47
CA MET A 179 6.50 -6.06 1.22
C MET A 179 6.61 -6.40 2.72
N PRO A 180 5.50 -6.63 3.46
CA PRO A 180 5.58 -6.95 4.89
C PRO A 180 6.39 -8.22 5.22
N LEU A 181 6.56 -9.14 4.27
CA LEU A 181 7.32 -10.38 4.48
C LEU A 181 8.85 -10.22 4.34
N TRP A 182 9.30 -9.11 3.76
CA TRP A 182 10.69 -8.91 3.36
C TRP A 182 11.31 -7.63 3.90
N TYR A 183 10.49 -6.66 4.33
CA TYR A 183 10.96 -5.34 4.73
C TYR A 183 12.10 -5.35 5.78
N GLY A 184 13.19 -4.65 5.46
CA GLY A 184 14.39 -4.56 6.30
C GLY A 184 15.08 -5.90 6.51
N ARG A 185 15.66 -6.13 7.70
CA ARG A 185 16.36 -7.41 8.02
C ARG A 185 15.48 -8.67 7.97
N ARG A 186 14.17 -8.54 7.76
CA ARG A 186 13.26 -9.68 7.55
C ARG A 186 13.60 -10.42 6.27
N GLU A 187 14.19 -9.79 5.26
CA GLU A 187 14.64 -10.48 4.04
C GLU A 187 15.71 -11.55 4.32
N GLN A 188 16.47 -11.40 5.42
CA GLN A 188 17.55 -12.31 5.80
C GLN A 188 17.07 -13.53 6.59
N LEU A 189 15.78 -13.57 6.95
CA LEU A 189 15.19 -14.67 7.71
C LEU A 189 14.95 -15.88 6.81
N ASP A 190 15.41 -17.04 7.27
CA ASP A 190 15.07 -18.34 6.68
C ASP A 190 13.68 -18.80 7.18
N VAL A 191 12.64 -18.15 6.67
CA VAL A 191 11.24 -18.44 7.00
C VAL A 191 10.47 -18.81 5.74
N PHE A 192 9.43 -19.63 5.91
CA PHE A 192 8.56 -20.03 4.83
C PHE A 192 7.73 -18.86 4.32
N ARG A 193 7.78 -18.60 3.00
CA ARG A 193 7.05 -17.51 2.33
C ARG A 193 6.14 -18.03 1.22
N GLY A 194 5.66 -19.26 1.37
CA GLY A 194 4.89 -19.95 0.34
C GLY A 194 5.74 -20.72 -0.67
N PRO A 195 5.10 -21.36 -1.68
CA PRO A 195 3.67 -21.31 -1.99
C PRO A 195 2.75 -21.87 -0.88
N TYR A 196 1.65 -21.17 -0.58
CA TYR A 196 0.72 -21.54 0.50
C TYR A 196 -0.33 -22.53 0.01
N LYS A 197 -0.36 -23.72 0.59
CA LYS A 197 -1.29 -24.80 0.20
C LYS A 197 -2.76 -24.52 0.55
N ASP A 198 -3.01 -23.66 1.55
CA ASP A 198 -4.34 -23.35 2.07
C ASP A 198 -4.34 -21.96 2.72
N ALA A 199 -5.53 -21.39 2.94
CA ALA A 199 -5.68 -20.08 3.56
C ALA A 199 -5.17 -20.02 5.00
N LYS A 200 -5.16 -21.13 5.73
CA LYS A 200 -4.60 -21.18 7.09
C LYS A 200 -3.10 -20.90 7.07
N SER A 201 -2.40 -21.48 6.12
CA SER A 201 -0.96 -21.27 5.91
C SER A 201 -0.66 -19.81 5.58
N VAL A 202 -1.52 -19.16 4.78
CA VAL A 202 -1.41 -17.70 4.52
C VAL A 202 -1.58 -16.90 5.81
N MET A 203 -2.61 -17.21 6.59
CA MET A 203 -2.96 -16.45 7.79
C MET A 203 -1.84 -16.47 8.84
N ILE A 204 -1.04 -17.54 8.93
CA ILE A 204 0.00 -17.66 9.97
C ILE A 204 1.38 -17.17 9.53
N ALA A 205 1.68 -17.17 8.23
CA ALA A 205 3.04 -16.93 7.72
C ALA A 205 3.63 -15.58 8.16
N GLY A 206 2.83 -14.51 8.14
CA GLY A 206 3.26 -13.19 8.58
C GLY A 206 3.63 -13.16 10.07
N ALA A 207 2.84 -13.81 10.93
CA ALA A 207 3.09 -13.85 12.36
C ALA A 207 4.27 -14.76 12.73
N GLU A 208 4.44 -15.90 12.04
CA GLU A 208 5.61 -16.77 12.21
C GLU A 208 6.91 -16.04 11.81
N LYS A 209 6.86 -15.26 10.73
CA LYS A 209 7.97 -14.39 10.33
C LYS A 209 8.29 -13.36 11.41
N GLU A 210 7.29 -12.64 11.94
CA GLU A 210 7.58 -11.67 13.01
C GLU A 210 8.14 -12.33 14.26
N LEU A 211 7.63 -13.49 14.68
CA LEU A 211 8.22 -14.22 15.81
C LEU A 211 9.69 -14.62 15.55
N ALA A 212 10.01 -15.10 14.35
CA ALA A 212 11.39 -15.40 13.98
C ALA A 212 12.29 -14.16 13.96
N TYR A 213 11.74 -13.00 13.57
CA TYR A 213 12.44 -11.73 13.67
C TYR A 213 12.76 -11.37 15.12
N LEU A 214 11.77 -11.49 16.03
CA LEU A 214 11.94 -11.15 17.45
C LEU A 214 12.91 -12.09 18.20
N ASP A 215 13.04 -13.36 17.80
CA ASP A 215 13.92 -14.34 18.48
C ASP A 215 15.41 -14.10 18.20
N ARG A 216 15.78 -13.64 17.00
CA ARG A 216 17.18 -13.28 16.65
C ARG A 216 17.70 -12.09 17.46
N GLU A 217 16.80 -11.33 18.03
CA GLU A 217 16.96 -9.98 18.51
C GLU A 217 16.85 -9.98 20.05
N HIS A 218 17.75 -10.69 20.74
CA HIS A 218 17.88 -10.63 22.21
C HIS A 218 18.34 -9.22 22.62
N TYR A 219 17.38 -8.29 22.77
CA TYR A 219 17.63 -6.88 23.03
C TYR A 219 17.37 -6.44 24.46
N ASP A 220 18.37 -5.79 25.03
CA ASP A 220 18.32 -5.16 26.34
C ASP A 220 17.87 -3.68 26.22
N TYR A 221 16.71 -3.43 25.59
CA TYR A 221 16.16 -2.09 25.34
C TYR A 221 14.66 -1.98 25.70
N LYS A 222 14.18 -0.80 26.15
CA LYS A 222 12.76 -0.55 26.50
C LYS A 222 12.19 0.76 25.93
N LYS A 223 10.96 0.65 25.37
CA LYS A 223 9.75 1.43 25.79
C LYS A 223 8.45 0.60 25.73
N GLN A 224 8.39 -0.47 24.94
CA GLN A 224 7.59 -1.67 25.21
C GLN A 224 8.50 -2.91 25.02
N PRO A 225 8.43 -3.94 25.88
CA PRO A 225 9.25 -5.11 25.69
C PRO A 225 8.74 -5.89 24.46
N PRO A 226 9.63 -6.38 23.57
CA PRO A 226 9.25 -7.22 22.44
C PRO A 226 8.40 -8.44 22.82
N SER A 227 8.49 -8.88 24.08
CA SER A 227 7.67 -9.96 24.66
C SER A 227 6.17 -9.71 24.53
N ASP A 228 5.71 -8.46 24.65
CA ASP A 228 4.28 -8.15 24.57
C ASP A 228 3.76 -8.35 23.14
N HIS A 229 4.57 -7.96 22.14
CA HIS A 229 4.23 -8.20 20.75
C HIS A 229 4.30 -9.69 20.41
N ALA A 230 5.36 -10.39 20.85
CA ALA A 230 5.49 -11.83 20.67
C ALA A 230 4.33 -12.62 21.29
N GLU A 231 3.88 -12.24 22.49
CA GLU A 231 2.71 -12.86 23.14
C GLU A 231 1.43 -12.62 22.33
N ASN A 232 1.22 -11.41 21.81
CA ASN A 232 0.10 -11.13 20.91
C ASN A 232 0.17 -11.96 19.63
N LEU A 233 1.36 -12.17 19.04
CA LEU A 233 1.53 -13.05 17.88
C LEU A 233 1.22 -14.50 18.22
N HIS A 234 1.63 -15.00 19.40
CA HIS A 234 1.25 -16.34 19.85
C HIS A 234 -0.27 -16.48 20.06
N HIS A 235 -0.93 -15.46 20.61
CA HIS A 235 -2.40 -15.41 20.68
C HIS A 235 -3.04 -15.42 19.30
N TYR A 236 -2.51 -14.63 18.37
CA TYR A 236 -2.97 -14.60 16.98
C TYR A 236 -2.84 -15.98 16.32
N LEU A 237 -1.69 -16.66 16.43
CA LEU A 237 -1.48 -17.98 15.83
C LEU A 237 -2.48 -19.04 16.33
N ARG A 238 -2.93 -18.94 17.58
CA ARG A 238 -3.97 -19.83 18.14
C ARG A 238 -5.37 -19.53 17.60
N LEU A 239 -5.63 -18.29 17.24
CA LEU A 239 -6.94 -17.81 16.78
C LEU A 239 -7.08 -17.82 15.24
N ALA A 240 -5.99 -17.59 14.51
CA ALA A 240 -5.93 -17.44 13.06
C ALA A 240 -6.62 -18.56 12.26
N PRO A 241 -6.53 -19.86 12.63
CA PRO A 241 -7.25 -20.92 11.93
C PRO A 241 -8.78 -20.78 11.95
N SER A 242 -9.35 -20.03 12.91
CA SER A 242 -10.79 -19.79 13.04
C SER A 242 -11.26 -18.53 12.28
N LEU A 243 -10.31 -17.75 11.76
CA LEU A 243 -10.61 -16.62 10.88
C LEU A 243 -10.84 -17.05 9.43
N VAL A 244 -10.41 -18.25 9.04
CA VAL A 244 -10.54 -18.73 7.66
C VAL A 244 -12.01 -19.07 7.35
N PRO A 245 -12.65 -18.41 6.37
CA PRO A 245 -14.01 -18.73 5.93
C PRO A 245 -14.06 -20.08 5.19
N ASP A 246 -15.27 -20.59 4.95
CA ASP A 246 -15.44 -21.87 4.24
C ASP A 246 -15.13 -21.76 2.73
N ASP A 247 -15.33 -20.58 2.13
CA ASP A 247 -14.87 -20.27 0.78
C ASP A 247 -13.53 -19.52 0.87
N ASP A 248 -12.45 -20.26 0.63
CA ASP A 248 -11.07 -19.79 0.75
C ASP A 248 -10.32 -19.82 -0.60
N ALA A 249 -11.07 -19.76 -1.70
CA ALA A 249 -10.51 -19.80 -3.04
C ALA A 249 -9.46 -18.70 -3.25
N PHE A 250 -8.33 -19.10 -3.83
CA PHE A 250 -7.24 -18.19 -4.17
C PHE A 250 -7.56 -17.39 -5.42
N CYS A 251 -7.34 -16.08 -5.36
CA CYS A 251 -7.48 -15.16 -6.48
C CYS A 251 -6.33 -14.16 -6.50
N ILE A 252 -6.23 -13.40 -7.59
CA ILE A 252 -5.28 -12.29 -7.73
C ILE A 252 -6.03 -10.98 -7.90
N ARG A 253 -5.40 -9.91 -7.43
CA ARG A 253 -5.86 -8.54 -7.59
C ARG A 253 -4.66 -7.64 -7.84
N HIS A 254 -4.90 -6.47 -8.43
CA HIS A 254 -3.89 -5.43 -8.54
C HIS A 254 -3.37 -5.01 -7.15
N PRO A 255 -2.05 -4.98 -6.91
CA PRO A 255 -1.48 -4.69 -5.59
C PRO A 255 -1.59 -3.21 -5.21
N ASP A 256 -1.49 -2.30 -6.18
CA ASP A 256 -1.57 -0.84 -5.95
C ASP A 256 -2.48 -0.18 -7.00
N LEU A 257 -3.79 -0.19 -6.75
CA LEU A 257 -4.74 0.45 -7.65
C LEU A 257 -4.80 1.95 -7.36
N SER A 258 -4.02 2.73 -8.10
CA SER A 258 -3.94 4.19 -8.00
C SER A 258 -4.10 4.88 -9.36
N ASP A 259 -4.41 6.18 -9.36
CA ASP A 259 -4.51 7.03 -10.56
C ASP A 259 -3.21 7.00 -11.39
N SER A 260 -2.06 6.77 -10.75
CA SER A 260 -0.77 6.60 -11.43
C SER A 260 -0.62 5.26 -12.15
N ASN A 261 -1.39 4.24 -11.78
CA ASN A 261 -1.26 2.88 -12.31
C ASN A 261 -2.35 2.52 -13.32
N VAL A 262 -3.47 3.22 -13.31
CA VAL A 262 -4.55 3.05 -14.29
C VAL A 262 -4.45 4.12 -15.39
N LYS A 263 -4.19 3.71 -16.63
CA LYS A 263 -4.13 4.64 -17.78
C LYS A 263 -5.44 4.66 -18.52
N VAL A 264 -6.03 5.85 -18.59
CA VAL A 264 -7.28 6.11 -19.29
C VAL A 264 -7.02 6.92 -20.55
N SER A 265 -7.81 6.68 -21.59
CA SER A 265 -7.82 7.51 -22.79
C SER A 265 -9.25 7.92 -23.12
N LYS A 266 -9.43 9.11 -23.68
CA LYS A 266 -10.70 9.58 -24.21
C LYS A 266 -10.68 9.43 -25.73
N ASP A 267 -11.46 8.49 -26.26
CA ASP A 267 -11.67 8.37 -27.71
C ASP A 267 -13.08 8.84 -28.05
N SER A 268 -13.18 9.95 -28.81
CA SER A 268 -14.30 10.51 -29.59
C SER A 268 -15.73 10.50 -29.00
N ARG A 269 -15.96 9.98 -27.79
CA ARG A 269 -17.20 9.89 -26.97
C ARG A 269 -17.11 8.96 -25.74
N ARG A 270 -16.05 8.16 -25.52
CA ARG A 270 -15.95 7.25 -24.36
C ARG A 270 -14.57 7.27 -23.70
N LEU A 271 -14.55 7.32 -22.36
CA LEU A 271 -13.35 7.04 -21.56
C LEU A 271 -13.11 5.52 -21.54
N ARG A 272 -11.87 5.11 -21.76
CA ARG A 272 -11.47 3.70 -21.72
C ARG A 272 -10.21 3.49 -20.89
N ILE A 273 -10.21 2.49 -20.04
CA ILE A 273 -8.99 1.96 -19.42
C ILE A 273 -8.16 1.27 -20.50
N ARG A 274 -6.96 1.76 -20.75
CA ARG A 274 -6.02 1.27 -21.77
C ARG A 274 -4.92 0.39 -21.20
N SER A 275 -4.55 0.62 -19.95
CA SER A 275 -3.43 -0.07 -19.33
C SER A 275 -3.55 -0.10 -17.81
N MET A 276 -3.15 -1.22 -17.21
CA MET A 276 -2.86 -1.36 -15.79
C MET A 276 -1.36 -1.61 -15.60
N LEU A 277 -0.70 -0.71 -14.87
CA LEU A 277 0.73 -0.71 -14.62
C LEU A 277 1.03 -1.08 -13.17
N ASP A 278 2.28 -1.43 -12.91
CA ASP A 278 2.79 -1.68 -11.57
C ASP A 278 2.21 -2.92 -10.88
N TRP A 279 2.74 -4.07 -11.29
CA TRP A 279 2.42 -5.38 -10.72
C TRP A 279 3.49 -5.84 -9.72
N GLN A 280 4.30 -4.91 -9.22
CA GLN A 280 5.26 -5.18 -8.15
C GLN A 280 4.50 -5.62 -6.90
N HIS A 281 5.04 -6.62 -6.21
CA HIS A 281 4.43 -7.21 -5.01
C HIS A 281 3.05 -7.83 -5.24
N ALA A 282 2.65 -8.09 -6.49
CA ALA A 282 1.41 -8.80 -6.78
C ALA A 282 1.44 -10.22 -6.18
N VAL A 283 0.34 -10.57 -5.52
CA VAL A 283 0.23 -11.81 -4.74
C VAL A 283 -1.14 -12.46 -4.96
N VAL A 284 -1.13 -13.78 -5.06
CA VAL A 284 -2.29 -14.65 -5.04
C VAL A 284 -2.63 -14.97 -3.59
N LEU A 285 -3.79 -14.53 -3.13
CA LEU A 285 -4.28 -14.71 -1.76
C LEU A 285 -5.72 -15.25 -1.79
N PRO A 286 -6.19 -15.84 -0.67
CA PRO A 286 -7.61 -16.17 -0.52
C PRO A 286 -8.50 -14.94 -0.75
N LEU A 287 -9.65 -15.13 -1.39
CA LEU A 287 -10.58 -14.08 -1.78
C LEU A 287 -10.87 -13.10 -0.64
N PHE A 288 -11.09 -13.60 0.57
CA PHE A 288 -11.44 -12.76 1.72
C PHE A 288 -10.34 -11.75 2.10
N LEU A 289 -9.06 -12.04 1.79
CA LEU A 289 -7.95 -11.10 1.99
C LEU A 289 -7.90 -10.02 0.90
N HIS A 290 -8.24 -10.39 -0.34
CA HIS A 290 -8.32 -9.47 -1.48
C HIS A 290 -9.61 -8.66 -1.51
N ALA A 291 -10.67 -9.10 -0.84
CA ALA A 291 -11.99 -8.46 -0.87
C ALA A 291 -12.03 -7.18 -0.01
N GLY A 292 -11.77 -6.06 -0.66
CA GLY A 292 -11.64 -4.75 -0.04
C GLY A 292 -11.80 -3.61 -1.04
N MET A 293 -11.79 -2.38 -0.56
CA MET A 293 -11.77 -1.23 -1.46
C MET A 293 -10.38 -0.60 -1.41
N PRO A 294 -9.79 -0.21 -2.56
CA PRO A 294 -8.51 0.48 -2.58
C PRO A 294 -8.60 1.83 -1.87
N ASP A 295 -7.52 2.27 -1.24
CA ASP A 295 -7.53 3.48 -0.39
C ASP A 295 -7.86 4.76 -1.16
N VAL A 296 -7.49 4.84 -2.44
CA VAL A 296 -7.83 5.99 -3.30
C VAL A 296 -9.31 6.02 -3.72
N ILE A 297 -10.03 4.89 -3.58
CA ILE A 297 -11.44 4.74 -3.96
C ILE A 297 -12.33 4.82 -2.72
N GLN A 298 -11.88 4.27 -1.60
CA GLN A 298 -12.68 4.20 -0.38
C GLN A 298 -12.87 5.60 0.23
N ASN A 299 -14.07 5.82 0.77
CA ASN A 299 -14.44 7.02 1.50
C ASN A 299 -15.25 6.62 2.73
N GLU A 300 -14.84 5.54 3.39
CA GLU A 300 -15.62 4.92 4.47
C GLU A 300 -15.66 5.75 5.74
N GLU A 301 -14.93 6.85 5.87
CA GLU A 301 -15.05 7.76 7.01
C GLU A 301 -16.22 8.74 6.86
N ASP A 302 -16.73 8.94 5.63
CA ASP A 302 -17.82 9.85 5.31
C ASP A 302 -19.19 9.16 5.47
N GLU A 303 -20.08 9.79 6.25
CA GLU A 303 -21.40 9.24 6.56
C GLU A 303 -22.29 9.07 5.32
N VAL A 304 -22.21 10.00 4.37
CA VAL A 304 -22.96 9.92 3.10
C VAL A 304 -22.49 8.72 2.29
N SER A 305 -21.19 8.52 2.18
CA SER A 305 -20.60 7.36 1.49
C SER A 305 -21.02 6.04 2.13
N ARG A 306 -20.96 5.94 3.47
CA ARG A 306 -21.45 4.76 4.22
C ARG A 306 -22.92 4.47 3.99
N SER A 307 -23.75 5.52 3.91
CA SER A 307 -25.19 5.39 3.73
C SER A 307 -25.58 4.89 2.32
N MET A 308 -24.62 4.89 1.37
CA MET A 308 -24.86 4.55 -0.03
C MET A 308 -26.01 5.36 -0.65
N VAL A 309 -26.18 6.61 -0.20
CA VAL A 309 -27.08 7.60 -0.82
C VAL A 309 -26.37 8.22 -2.02
N GLU A 310 -27.11 8.46 -3.12
CA GLU A 310 -26.55 9.10 -4.31
C GLU A 310 -25.96 10.49 -3.94
N PRO A 311 -24.65 10.71 -4.17
CA PRO A 311 -24.01 11.95 -3.77
C PRO A 311 -24.43 13.15 -4.62
N GLU A 312 -24.74 14.27 -3.97
CA GLU A 312 -25.10 15.54 -4.62
C GLU A 312 -24.32 16.73 -4.02
N LEU A 313 -24.22 17.83 -4.77
CA LEU A 313 -23.71 19.10 -4.23
C LEU A 313 -24.71 19.70 -3.23
N PRO A 314 -24.24 20.49 -2.24
CA PRO A 314 -25.14 21.19 -1.33
C PRO A 314 -26.03 22.21 -2.08
N GLY A 315 -27.29 22.37 -1.67
CA GLY A 315 -28.28 23.19 -2.38
C GLY A 315 -27.96 24.69 -2.50
N ALA A 316 -26.99 25.22 -1.73
CA ALA A 316 -26.52 26.61 -1.80
C ALA A 316 -25.08 26.72 -2.32
N PHE A 317 -24.59 25.72 -3.07
CA PHE A 317 -23.21 25.63 -3.57
C PHE A 317 -22.70 26.92 -4.24
N ASP A 318 -23.51 27.53 -5.11
CA ASP A 318 -23.13 28.74 -5.85
C ASP A 318 -22.94 29.97 -4.95
N GLN A 319 -23.40 29.92 -3.70
CA GLN A 319 -23.29 31.00 -2.71
C GLN A 319 -22.06 30.84 -1.79
N LEU A 320 -21.35 29.72 -1.90
CA LEU A 320 -20.16 29.43 -1.10
C LEU A 320 -18.92 30.17 -1.63
N SER A 321 -17.90 30.33 -0.78
CA SER A 321 -16.61 30.86 -1.25
C SER A 321 -15.96 29.90 -2.24
N LYS A 322 -15.04 30.40 -3.08
CA LYS A 322 -14.38 29.58 -4.10
C LYS A 322 -13.64 28.39 -3.48
N GLU A 323 -12.99 28.62 -2.34
CA GLU A 323 -12.27 27.59 -1.57
C GLU A 323 -13.21 26.49 -1.09
N VAL A 324 -14.38 26.88 -0.55
CA VAL A 324 -15.39 25.92 -0.10
C VAL A 324 -16.00 25.18 -1.29
N GLN A 325 -16.23 25.85 -2.41
CA GLN A 325 -16.70 25.19 -3.64
C GLN A 325 -15.70 24.17 -4.19
N ASP A 326 -14.40 24.48 -4.14
CA ASP A 326 -13.34 23.55 -4.57
C ASP A 326 -13.30 22.32 -3.65
N TRP A 327 -13.43 22.51 -2.33
CA TRP A 327 -13.55 21.43 -1.36
C TRP A 327 -14.77 20.54 -1.59
N GLU A 328 -15.96 21.15 -1.73
CA GLU A 328 -17.22 20.42 -1.96
C GLU A 328 -17.20 19.65 -3.29
N ARG A 329 -16.53 20.16 -4.35
CA ARG A 329 -16.31 19.42 -5.60
C ARG A 329 -15.46 18.18 -5.39
N GLU A 330 -14.36 18.29 -4.65
CA GLU A 330 -13.48 17.15 -4.36
C GLU A 330 -14.18 16.13 -3.47
N LEU A 331 -14.90 16.58 -2.44
CA LEU A 331 -15.69 15.71 -1.58
C LEU A 331 -16.75 14.95 -2.38
N LEU A 332 -17.48 15.64 -3.27
CA LEU A 332 -18.43 15.01 -4.18
C LEU A 332 -17.75 13.96 -5.06
N ARG A 333 -16.58 14.29 -5.64
CA ARG A 333 -15.82 13.34 -6.46
C ARG A 333 -15.48 12.07 -5.69
N ARG A 334 -14.94 12.19 -4.46
CA ARG A 334 -14.60 11.03 -3.60
C ARG A 334 -15.83 10.18 -3.28
N ARG A 335 -16.96 10.83 -2.95
CA ARG A 335 -18.25 10.15 -2.73
C ARG A 335 -18.73 9.42 -3.97
N LEU A 336 -18.67 10.03 -5.16
CA LEU A 336 -19.10 9.44 -6.42
C LEU A 336 -18.23 8.23 -6.81
N VAL A 337 -16.91 8.33 -6.65
CA VAL A 337 -15.99 7.21 -6.92
C VAL A 337 -16.32 6.03 -6.00
N HIS A 338 -16.47 6.28 -4.70
CA HIS A 338 -16.87 5.26 -3.73
C HIS A 338 -18.22 4.61 -4.07
N TYR A 339 -19.23 5.44 -4.34
CA TYR A 339 -20.59 5.02 -4.64
C TYR A 339 -20.64 4.15 -5.90
N HIS A 340 -20.08 4.63 -7.01
CA HIS A 340 -20.06 3.90 -8.28
C HIS A 340 -19.19 2.65 -8.21
N TYR A 341 -18.09 2.65 -7.45
CA TYR A 341 -17.26 1.46 -7.27
C TYR A 341 -18.05 0.32 -6.62
N ASN A 342 -18.80 0.61 -5.55
CA ASN A 342 -19.65 -0.38 -4.88
C ASN A 342 -20.73 -0.93 -5.82
N LEU A 343 -21.44 -0.06 -6.54
CA LEU A 343 -22.47 -0.47 -7.50
C LEU A 343 -21.89 -1.30 -8.65
N SER A 344 -20.79 -0.84 -9.23
CA SER A 344 -20.11 -1.52 -10.34
C SER A 344 -19.59 -2.89 -9.92
N THR A 345 -19.00 -2.98 -8.72
CA THR A 345 -18.54 -4.24 -8.15
C THR A 345 -19.70 -5.22 -7.96
N ALA A 346 -20.83 -4.77 -7.40
CA ALA A 346 -22.03 -5.60 -7.26
C ALA A 346 -22.60 -6.06 -8.62
N ALA A 347 -22.52 -5.21 -9.65
CA ALA A 347 -23.05 -5.50 -10.98
C ALA A 347 -22.16 -6.45 -11.80
N TYR A 348 -20.85 -6.18 -11.85
CA TYR A 348 -19.92 -6.81 -12.80
C TYR A 348 -18.95 -7.80 -12.14
N ASN A 349 -18.75 -7.74 -10.83
CA ASN A 349 -17.80 -8.58 -10.09
C ASN A 349 -18.43 -9.24 -8.86
N ARG A 350 -19.31 -10.21 -9.10
CA ARG A 350 -20.00 -10.96 -8.03
C ARG A 350 -19.04 -11.68 -7.07
N ILE A 351 -17.89 -12.15 -7.56
CA ILE A 351 -16.87 -12.80 -6.73
C ILE A 351 -16.37 -11.80 -5.68
N HIS A 352 -15.97 -10.60 -6.11
CA HIS A 352 -15.52 -9.57 -5.19
C HIS A 352 -16.63 -9.09 -4.26
N HIS A 353 -17.83 -8.84 -4.80
CA HIS A 353 -18.97 -8.39 -4.02
C HIS A 353 -19.31 -9.37 -2.88
N ASN A 354 -19.31 -10.68 -3.16
CA ASN A 354 -19.53 -11.71 -2.14
C ASN A 354 -18.50 -11.64 -1.02
N GLY A 355 -17.23 -11.39 -1.34
CA GLY A 355 -16.18 -11.18 -0.33
C GLY A 355 -16.35 -9.88 0.46
N LEU A 356 -16.76 -8.79 -0.18
CA LEU A 356 -16.99 -7.49 0.47
C LEU A 356 -18.12 -7.57 1.50
N VAL A 357 -19.24 -8.21 1.14
CA VAL A 357 -20.40 -8.34 2.02
C VAL A 357 -20.31 -9.54 2.96
N TYR A 358 -19.22 -10.32 2.89
CA TYR A 358 -19.03 -11.47 3.75
C TYR A 358 -18.93 -11.03 5.23
N PRO A 359 -19.70 -11.65 6.15
CA PRO A 359 -19.76 -11.19 7.54
C PRO A 359 -18.38 -11.12 8.19
N PHE A 360 -18.05 -9.97 8.78
CA PHE A 360 -16.76 -9.70 9.45
C PHE A 360 -15.52 -9.82 8.54
N ASN A 361 -15.67 -9.69 7.22
CA ASN A 361 -14.51 -9.70 6.33
C ASN A 361 -13.50 -8.56 6.58
N PRO A 362 -13.94 -7.30 6.80
CA PRO A 362 -13.01 -6.23 7.15
C PRO A 362 -12.16 -6.58 8.37
N PHE A 363 -12.79 -7.13 9.42
CA PHE A 363 -12.09 -7.57 10.63
C PHE A 363 -11.00 -8.61 10.33
N ARG A 364 -11.30 -9.64 9.52
CA ARG A 364 -10.34 -10.69 9.12
C ARG A 364 -9.12 -10.08 8.42
N ARG A 365 -9.35 -9.14 7.51
CA ARG A 365 -8.29 -8.43 6.79
C ARG A 365 -7.44 -7.58 7.72
N HIS A 366 -8.07 -6.80 8.60
CA HIS A 366 -7.35 -5.92 9.54
C HIS A 366 -6.46 -6.72 10.50
N ILE A 367 -6.99 -7.76 11.14
CA ILE A 367 -6.19 -8.55 12.09
C ILE A 367 -5.06 -9.31 11.38
N PHE A 368 -5.30 -9.82 10.16
CA PHE A 368 -4.24 -10.40 9.32
C PHE A 368 -3.13 -9.39 9.01
N ASN A 369 -3.50 -8.17 8.60
CA ASN A 369 -2.55 -7.11 8.30
C ASN A 369 -1.74 -6.70 9.54
N HIS A 370 -2.39 -6.58 10.71
CA HIS A 370 -1.70 -6.25 11.97
C HIS A 370 -0.71 -7.33 12.42
N ALA A 371 -1.02 -8.61 12.19
CA ALA A 371 -0.13 -9.71 12.54
C ALA A 371 1.01 -9.92 11.51
N THR A 372 0.86 -9.38 10.31
CA THR A 372 1.80 -9.55 9.19
C THR A 372 2.75 -8.36 9.05
N ALA A 373 2.32 -7.15 9.46
CA ALA A 373 3.10 -5.93 9.39
C ALA A 373 4.48 -6.07 10.06
N ALA A 374 5.45 -5.29 9.59
CA ALA A 374 6.71 -5.16 10.28
C ALA A 374 6.47 -4.46 11.62
N TRP A 375 6.88 -5.08 12.72
CA TRP A 375 6.82 -4.46 14.04
C TRP A 375 7.81 -3.29 14.12
N GLU A 376 7.26 -2.10 14.38
CA GLU A 376 7.99 -0.83 14.53
C GLU A 376 7.88 -0.28 15.96
N GLY A 377 7.64 -1.15 16.95
CA GLY A 377 7.55 -0.79 18.37
C GLY A 377 6.12 -0.59 18.91
N GLU A 378 5.09 -0.86 18.10
CA GLU A 378 3.67 -0.68 18.41
C GLU A 378 2.94 -2.05 18.32
N THR A 379 2.07 -2.40 19.26
CA THR A 379 1.29 -3.67 19.23
C THR A 379 -0.19 -3.53 19.61
N ILE A 380 -0.66 -2.34 19.93
CA ILE A 380 -2.01 -1.98 20.38
C ILE A 380 -3.04 -2.40 19.35
N LYS A 381 -2.81 -2.17 18.05
CA LYS A 381 -3.78 -2.56 17.00
C LYS A 381 -4.02 -4.07 16.97
N LEU A 382 -2.95 -4.86 16.98
CA LEU A 382 -3.03 -6.32 17.04
C LEU A 382 -3.70 -6.77 18.35
N ARG A 383 -3.26 -6.23 19.49
CA ARG A 383 -3.80 -6.58 20.81
C ARG A 383 -5.30 -6.28 20.92
N TYR A 384 -5.73 -5.11 20.47
CA TYR A 384 -7.12 -4.70 20.48
C TYR A 384 -7.98 -5.59 19.58
N ALA A 385 -7.50 -5.90 18.36
CA ALA A 385 -8.18 -6.83 17.46
C ALA A 385 -8.29 -8.25 18.07
N LEU A 386 -7.27 -8.75 18.75
CA LEU A 386 -7.32 -10.04 19.45
C LEU A 386 -8.37 -10.04 20.57
N ILE A 387 -8.44 -8.97 21.36
CA ILE A 387 -9.45 -8.83 22.42
C ILE A 387 -10.86 -8.77 21.84
N ASP A 388 -11.08 -8.00 20.77
CA ASP A 388 -12.37 -7.94 20.09
C ASP A 388 -12.78 -9.31 19.54
N MET A 389 -11.82 -10.08 18.99
CA MET A 389 -12.06 -11.46 18.57
C MET A 389 -12.46 -12.37 19.73
N VAL A 390 -11.78 -12.26 20.88
CA VAL A 390 -12.06 -13.08 22.08
C VAL A 390 -13.44 -12.75 22.66
N LEU A 391 -13.79 -11.46 22.74
CA LEU A 391 -15.12 -11.01 23.19
C LEU A 391 -16.22 -11.46 22.22
N GLY A 392 -15.92 -11.45 20.92
CA GLY A 392 -16.81 -11.87 19.85
C GLY A 392 -16.70 -13.35 19.45
N TRP A 393 -16.03 -14.20 20.24
CA TRP A 393 -15.56 -15.53 19.81
C TRP A 393 -16.64 -16.42 19.20
N ALA A 394 -17.88 -16.35 19.72
CA ALA A 394 -19.02 -17.11 19.21
C ALA A 394 -19.31 -16.87 17.70
N ARG A 395 -18.85 -15.76 17.13
CA ARG A 395 -18.98 -15.42 15.71
C ARG A 395 -17.98 -16.15 14.81
N PHE A 396 -16.88 -16.64 15.38
CA PHE A 396 -15.78 -17.31 14.69
C PHE A 396 -15.66 -18.80 15.05
N ALA A 397 -16.19 -19.19 16.21
CA ALA A 397 -16.16 -20.57 16.68
C ALA A 397 -16.94 -21.51 15.74
N LYS A 398 -16.36 -22.67 15.43
CA LYS A 398 -17.09 -23.77 14.80
C LYS A 398 -17.84 -24.55 15.89
N GLY A 399 -19.15 -24.30 16.03
CA GLY A 399 -19.97 -24.89 17.09
C GLY A 399 -19.63 -24.31 18.48
N ASP A 400 -19.71 -25.14 19.52
CA ASP A 400 -19.50 -24.74 20.92
C ASP A 400 -18.02 -24.78 21.38
N ALA A 401 -17.08 -24.65 20.45
CA ALA A 401 -15.65 -24.70 20.77
C ALA A 401 -15.27 -23.53 21.72
N PRO A 402 -14.59 -23.79 22.85
CA PRO A 402 -14.15 -22.72 23.75
C PRO A 402 -13.07 -21.85 23.08
N CYS A 403 -12.99 -20.58 23.47
CA CYS A 403 -11.97 -19.69 22.96
C CYS A 403 -10.58 -20.16 23.43
N PRO A 404 -9.60 -20.31 22.52
CA PRO A 404 -8.27 -20.78 22.90
C PRO A 404 -7.46 -19.72 23.65
N VAL A 405 -7.88 -18.45 23.66
CA VAL A 405 -7.18 -17.33 24.29
C VAL A 405 -8.10 -16.68 25.32
N VAL A 406 -7.53 -16.26 26.44
CA VAL A 406 -8.27 -15.58 27.51
C VAL A 406 -7.48 -14.34 27.91
N PHE A 407 -8.16 -13.20 27.94
CA PHE A 407 -7.65 -11.95 28.51
C PHE A 407 -8.40 -11.65 29.80
N THR A 408 -7.68 -11.16 30.80
CA THR A 408 -8.23 -10.62 32.05
C THR A 408 -8.98 -9.31 31.81
N GLU A 409 -9.87 -8.92 32.73
CA GLU A 409 -10.60 -7.65 32.61
C GLU A 409 -9.67 -6.43 32.64
N ASP A 410 -8.57 -6.50 33.41
CA ASP A 410 -7.57 -5.43 33.46
C ASP A 410 -6.85 -5.27 32.11
N GLU A 411 -6.51 -6.37 31.43
CA GLU A 411 -5.91 -6.33 30.09
C GLU A 411 -6.86 -5.76 29.04
N LYS A 412 -8.16 -6.08 29.14
CA LYS A 412 -9.19 -5.52 28.26
C LYS A 412 -9.32 -4.01 28.46
N ALA A 413 -9.44 -3.57 29.71
CA ALA A 413 -9.55 -2.15 30.05
C ALA A 413 -8.30 -1.36 29.64
N ALA A 414 -7.10 -1.94 29.84
CA ALA A 414 -5.85 -1.33 29.43
C ALA A 414 -5.74 -1.21 27.90
N ALA A 415 -6.08 -2.26 27.15
CA ALA A 415 -6.07 -2.24 25.70
C ALA A 415 -7.07 -1.23 25.11
N GLU A 416 -8.28 -1.15 25.67
CA GLU A 416 -9.28 -0.17 25.23
C GLU A 416 -8.80 1.27 25.47
N LYS A 417 -8.18 1.56 26.62
CA LYS A 417 -7.60 2.87 26.90
C LYS A 417 -6.50 3.23 25.91
N LEU A 418 -5.58 2.30 25.64
CA LEU A 418 -4.48 2.50 24.69
C LEU A 418 -4.99 2.67 23.26
N TYR A 419 -5.96 1.87 22.84
CA TYR A 419 -6.56 1.97 21.52
C TYR A 419 -7.27 3.30 21.31
N ARG A 420 -8.03 3.80 22.29
CA ARG A 420 -8.65 5.14 22.21
C ARG A 420 -7.60 6.25 22.11
N ALA A 421 -6.49 6.13 22.84
CA ALA A 421 -5.39 7.10 22.74
C ALA A 421 -4.73 7.06 21.36
N LEU A 422 -4.48 5.87 20.81
CA LEU A 422 -3.93 5.67 19.47
C LEU A 422 -4.86 6.22 18.39
N ALA A 423 -6.14 5.87 18.42
CA ALA A 423 -7.14 6.38 17.48
C ALA A 423 -7.26 7.92 17.54
N GLY A 424 -7.11 8.49 18.73
CA GLY A 424 -6.97 9.93 18.93
C GLY A 424 -5.73 10.48 18.21
N ALA A 425 -4.55 9.91 18.46
CA ALA A 425 -3.30 10.35 17.83
C ALA A 425 -3.33 10.23 16.29
N GLU A 426 -3.84 9.13 15.75
CA GLU A 426 -4.00 8.92 14.31
C GLU A 426 -4.97 9.93 13.69
N LYS A 427 -6.05 10.29 14.39
CA LYS A 427 -6.95 11.35 13.92
C LYS A 427 -6.22 12.70 13.84
N HIS A 428 -5.36 13.01 14.81
CA HIS A 428 -4.56 14.25 14.79
C HIS A 428 -3.52 14.23 13.67
N GLU A 429 -2.84 13.10 13.43
CA GLU A 429 -1.92 12.94 12.29
C GLU A 429 -2.65 13.16 10.97
N ARG A 430 -3.84 12.54 10.79
CA ARG A 430 -4.63 12.72 9.56
C ARG A 430 -5.02 14.18 9.34
N MET A 431 -5.50 14.86 10.37
CA MET A 431 -5.82 16.29 10.27
C MET A 431 -4.58 17.09 9.88
N LEU A 432 -3.43 16.84 10.53
CA LEU A 432 -2.18 17.50 10.20
C LEU A 432 -1.77 17.25 8.74
N ARG A 433 -1.91 16.01 8.26
CA ARG A 433 -1.64 15.61 6.88
C ARG A 433 -2.53 16.34 5.89
N ASP A 434 -3.83 16.38 6.14
CA ASP A 434 -4.80 17.04 5.25
C ASP A 434 -4.55 18.56 5.19
N TYR A 435 -4.22 19.19 6.32
CA TYR A 435 -3.94 20.62 6.37
C TYR A 435 -2.58 20.98 5.75
N ALA A 436 -1.53 20.21 6.02
CA ALA A 436 -0.19 20.46 5.50
C ALA A 436 -0.02 19.97 4.05
N GLY A 437 -0.90 19.08 3.58
CA GLY A 437 -0.95 18.59 2.20
C GLY A 437 0.20 17.65 1.85
N TYR A 438 0.64 16.82 2.79
CA TYR A 438 1.67 15.79 2.54
C TYR A 438 1.06 14.40 2.32
N ALA A 439 1.78 13.54 1.62
CA ALA A 439 1.46 12.12 1.41
C ALA A 439 2.33 11.24 2.31
N GLU A 440 2.36 9.93 2.05
CA GLU A 440 3.21 8.97 2.77
C GLU A 440 4.67 9.44 2.88
N GLU A 441 5.33 9.04 3.98
CA GLU A 441 6.68 9.50 4.34
C GLU A 441 6.84 11.03 4.40
N THR A 442 5.74 11.77 4.57
CA THR A 442 5.71 13.25 4.53
C THR A 442 6.07 13.85 3.16
N TRP A 443 5.86 13.08 2.10
CA TRP A 443 6.14 13.51 0.73
C TRP A 443 5.25 14.68 0.29
N VAL A 444 5.82 15.66 -0.39
CA VAL A 444 5.09 16.77 -1.02
C VAL A 444 5.64 17.03 -2.42
N PRO A 445 4.80 17.50 -3.37
CA PRO A 445 5.30 17.98 -4.66
C PRO A 445 6.36 19.05 -4.44
N ALA A 446 7.46 18.99 -5.21
CA ALA A 446 8.59 19.90 -4.99
C ALA A 446 8.18 21.38 -5.05
N ALA A 447 7.20 21.72 -5.89
CA ALA A 447 6.64 23.06 -6.01
C ALA A 447 5.89 23.55 -4.77
N HIS A 448 5.40 22.65 -3.92
CA HIS A 448 4.61 22.98 -2.71
C HIS A 448 5.44 22.88 -1.42
N TYR A 449 6.68 22.41 -1.49
CA TYR A 449 7.50 22.11 -0.32
C TYR A 449 7.64 23.29 0.65
N GLU A 450 8.03 24.47 0.16
CA GLU A 450 8.23 25.64 1.03
C GLU A 450 6.94 26.05 1.75
N LYS A 451 5.78 25.96 1.07
CA LYS A 451 4.48 26.25 1.65
C LYS A 451 4.11 25.22 2.72
N ALA A 452 4.28 23.93 2.43
CA ALA A 452 3.98 22.84 3.36
C ALA A 452 4.89 22.88 4.59
N LYS A 453 6.18 23.18 4.41
CA LYS A 453 7.16 23.32 5.50
C LYS A 453 6.83 24.50 6.42
N ALA A 454 6.54 25.68 5.84
CA ALA A 454 6.14 26.84 6.61
C ALA A 454 4.85 26.58 7.40
N PHE A 455 3.86 25.95 6.77
CA PHE A 455 2.61 25.58 7.43
C PHE A 455 2.82 24.59 8.58
N SER A 456 3.67 23.58 8.38
CA SER A 456 4.00 22.58 9.40
C SER A 456 4.66 23.21 10.63
N GLN A 457 5.57 24.17 10.41
CA GLN A 457 6.20 24.95 11.48
C GLN A 457 5.20 25.84 12.22
N GLU A 458 4.26 26.43 11.50
CA GLU A 458 3.21 27.28 12.08
C GLU A 458 2.24 26.48 12.95
N ILE A 459 1.78 25.31 12.46
CA ILE A 459 0.93 24.42 13.26
C ILE A 459 1.66 23.94 14.51
N LYS A 460 2.96 23.62 14.41
CA LYS A 460 3.77 23.30 15.60
C LYS A 460 3.78 24.45 16.60
N ARG A 461 4.02 25.68 16.14
CA ARG A 461 4.04 26.89 16.99
C ARG A 461 2.69 27.09 17.67
N MET A 462 1.60 27.09 16.91
CA MET A 462 0.24 27.24 17.45
C MET A 462 -0.10 26.14 18.47
N THR A 463 0.28 24.90 18.20
CA THR A 463 0.03 23.77 19.12
C THR A 463 0.78 23.96 20.44
N LEU A 464 2.06 24.38 20.37
CA LEU A 464 2.86 24.64 21.56
C LEU A 464 2.35 25.87 22.32
N GLU A 465 1.89 26.92 21.64
CA GLU A 465 1.33 28.11 22.29
C GLU A 465 0.01 27.82 23.01
N ALA A 466 -0.88 27.04 22.37
CA ALA A 466 -2.12 26.60 23.00
C ALA A 466 -1.84 25.72 24.23
N GLY A 467 -0.91 24.76 24.12
CA GLY A 467 -0.53 23.90 25.24
C GLY A 467 0.16 24.65 26.39
N ALA A 468 0.87 25.75 26.12
CA ALA A 468 1.49 26.58 27.14
C ALA A 468 0.49 27.48 27.89
N GLN A 469 -0.72 27.69 27.34
CA GLN A 469 -1.79 28.48 27.93
C GLN A 469 -2.83 27.63 28.68
N ASP A 470 -2.77 26.31 28.52
CA ASP A 470 -3.69 25.36 29.15
C ASP A 470 -3.14 24.91 30.51
N GLU A 471 -3.72 25.39 31.61
CA GLU A 471 -3.33 25.03 32.97
C GLU A 471 -3.52 23.52 33.28
N GLU A 472 -4.30 22.78 32.48
CA GLU A 472 -4.46 21.32 32.61
C GLU A 472 -3.36 20.53 31.89
N VAL A 473 -2.64 21.13 30.94
CA VAL A 473 -1.50 20.49 30.26
C VAL A 473 -0.29 20.54 31.19
N ARG A 474 -0.01 19.41 31.85
CA ARG A 474 1.21 19.24 32.66
C ARG A 474 2.45 19.58 31.82
N GLU A 475 3.43 20.27 32.42
CA GLU A 475 4.77 20.54 31.83
C GLU A 475 5.41 19.29 31.19
N GLU A 476 5.20 18.11 31.77
CA GLU A 476 5.66 16.83 31.23
C GLU A 476 4.99 16.47 29.89
N ALA A 477 3.69 16.72 29.73
CA ALA A 477 2.96 16.47 28.48
C ALA A 477 3.38 17.47 27.39
N TYR A 478 3.60 18.73 27.76
CA TYR A 478 4.15 19.74 26.87
C TYR A 478 5.54 19.36 26.35
N ALA A 479 6.45 18.93 27.24
CA ALA A 479 7.77 18.46 26.87
C ALA A 479 7.72 17.25 25.93
N VAL A 480 6.79 16.32 26.15
CA VAL A 480 6.57 15.16 25.27
C VAL A 480 6.10 15.59 23.88
N ILE A 481 5.11 16.48 23.77
CA ILE A 481 4.63 16.97 22.46
C ILE A 481 5.75 17.68 21.70
N LYS A 482 6.53 18.50 22.40
CA LYS A 482 7.66 19.24 21.80
C LYS A 482 8.77 18.30 21.31
N ALA A 483 9.06 17.23 22.05
CA ALA A 483 10.13 16.28 21.72
C ALA A 483 9.72 15.23 20.68
N ASN A 484 8.42 14.99 20.50
CA ASN A 484 7.89 13.96 19.60
C ASN A 484 6.97 14.58 18.54
N TRP A 485 7.30 15.78 18.06
CA TRP A 485 6.50 16.42 17.03
C TRP A 485 6.61 15.60 15.72
N PRO A 486 5.49 15.17 15.11
CA PRO A 486 5.50 14.20 14.01
C PRO A 486 6.15 14.70 12.71
N LEU A 487 6.41 16.01 12.59
CA LEU A 487 7.04 16.63 11.43
C LEU A 487 8.44 17.18 11.73
N ASP A 488 9.05 16.76 12.84
CA ASP A 488 10.48 17.00 13.09
C ASP A 488 11.31 15.85 12.51
N ASP A 489 12.54 16.16 12.10
CA ASP A 489 13.53 15.14 11.79
C ASP A 489 13.76 14.26 13.02
N MET A 490 13.76 12.95 12.81
CA MET A 490 13.96 11.95 13.85
C MET A 490 15.28 11.22 13.62
N GLU A 491 15.97 10.83 14.69
CA GLU A 491 17.14 9.96 14.57
C GLU A 491 16.70 8.59 14.02
N GLU A 492 16.97 8.38 12.74
CA GLU A 492 16.77 7.11 12.04
C GLU A 492 18.10 6.38 11.79
N GLU A 493 19.25 6.87 12.31
CA GLU A 493 20.55 6.17 12.19
C GLU A 493 20.50 4.78 12.83
N GLU A 494 19.80 4.62 13.96
CA GLU A 494 19.54 3.30 14.52
C GLU A 494 18.63 2.46 13.61
N LEU A 495 17.75 3.03 12.77
CA LEU A 495 16.91 2.29 11.82
C LEU A 495 17.64 1.99 10.48
N GLU A 496 18.70 2.74 10.13
CA GLU A 496 19.52 2.48 8.94
C GLU A 496 20.26 1.15 9.02
N GLU A 497 20.65 0.67 10.21
CA GLU A 497 21.22 -0.69 10.38
C GLU A 497 20.17 -1.81 10.21
N TYR A 498 18.88 -1.46 10.09
CA TYR A 498 17.74 -2.38 10.05
C TYR A 498 17.02 -2.39 8.70
N LYS A 499 17.33 -1.45 7.81
CA LYS A 499 16.97 -1.44 6.37
C LYS A 499 18.03 -2.18 5.56
#